data_AF-A0A3D8RKH9-F1
#
_entry.id   AF-A0A3D8RKH9-F1
#
_cell.length_a   1.000
_cell.length_b   1.000
_cell.length_c   1.000
_cell.angle_alpha   90.00
_cell.angle_beta   90.00
_cell.angle_gamma   90.00
#
_symmetry.space_group_name_H-M   'P 1'
#
loop_
_entity.id
_entity.type
_entity.pdbx_description
1 polymer ?
#
loop_
_entity_poly.entity_id
_entity_poly.type
_entity_poly.pdbx_seq_one_letter_code
_entity_poly.pdbx_strand_id
1 'polypeptide(L)'
;MSNIIPDIFFPDEMPYCIWHPDVATEETHRKLSARYPELRYQVGRACAVAGYVDLYKELDLLPDVHIAEEARDNGCAEIYDIITNQPDKYDVMNDYTRTINLDNPRKACLNEDTAVRSSLEVKQEHDRDFKSTHYFDITEDMRIDTHTTPAQESSSGDATPLLYSPLPVDLPTVNKDLLILMAAYYGDIDRYVRLRRPIMIKTEYIFVIRGIFHNTMFAKWWSYQDLTKDDGRLDDKK
;
A
#
# COMPACT_ATOMS: atom_id res chain seq x y z
N MET A 1 16.66 14.80 5.56
CA MET A 1 17.52 13.68 5.11
C MET A 1 18.98 14.14 4.97
N SER A 2 19.98 13.30 5.25
CA SER A 2 21.41 13.70 5.32
C SER A 2 22.16 13.74 3.99
N ASN A 3 21.57 13.26 2.88
CA ASN A 3 22.23 13.10 1.56
C ASN A 3 23.52 12.26 1.60
N ILE A 4 23.63 11.33 2.56
CA ILE A 4 24.76 10.41 2.72
C ILE A 4 24.28 9.02 2.36
N ILE A 5 25.05 8.31 1.53
CA ILE A 5 24.77 6.92 1.15
C ILE A 5 25.46 6.01 2.17
N PRO A 6 24.71 5.19 2.93
CA PRO A 6 25.29 4.26 3.88
C PRO A 6 25.99 3.08 3.18
N ASP A 7 26.88 2.43 3.90
CA ASP A 7 27.42 1.13 3.53
C ASP A 7 26.42 0.05 4.00
N ILE A 8 25.87 -0.72 3.07
CA ILE A 8 24.90 -1.80 3.31
C ILE A 8 25.64 -3.11 3.09
N PHE A 9 25.69 -3.96 4.11
CA PHE A 9 26.42 -5.22 4.10
C PHE A 9 25.50 -6.42 3.96
N PHE A 10 24.26 -6.31 4.46
CA PHE A 10 23.29 -7.41 4.45
C PHE A 10 21.95 -6.98 3.83
N PRO A 11 21.22 -7.88 3.16
CA PRO A 11 19.89 -7.57 2.60
C PRO A 11 18.90 -7.03 3.65
N ASP A 12 18.95 -7.54 4.87
CA ASP A 12 18.05 -7.11 5.97
C ASP A 12 18.31 -5.67 6.45
N GLU A 13 19.43 -5.05 6.02
CA GLU A 13 19.72 -3.64 6.30
C GLU A 13 19.11 -2.69 5.26
N MET A 14 18.53 -3.22 4.18
CA MET A 14 17.90 -2.43 3.13
C MET A 14 16.54 -1.90 3.61
N PRO A 15 16.38 -0.59 3.83
CA PRO A 15 15.11 -0.06 4.31
C PRO A 15 14.05 -0.13 3.21
N TYR A 16 12.82 -0.47 3.58
CA TYR A 16 11.72 -0.47 2.62
C TYR A 16 11.28 0.97 2.25
N CYS A 17 11.22 1.86 3.24
CA CYS A 17 10.97 3.29 3.03
C CYS A 17 12.25 4.11 3.24
N ILE A 18 12.75 4.73 2.16
CA ILE A 18 14.02 5.47 2.18
C ILE A 18 13.85 7.00 2.11
N TRP A 19 12.63 7.51 2.03
CA TRP A 19 12.36 8.91 1.67
C TRP A 19 11.56 9.68 2.74
N HIS A 20 11.15 9.00 3.80
CA HIS A 20 10.45 9.60 4.94
C HIS A 20 11.43 9.74 6.12
N PRO A 21 11.38 10.82 6.93
CA PRO A 21 10.43 11.93 6.89
C PRO A 21 10.71 12.99 5.81
N ASP A 22 11.96 13.08 5.33
CA ASP A 22 12.34 13.98 4.25
C ASP A 22 12.99 13.21 3.11
N VAL A 23 12.81 13.70 1.89
CA VAL A 23 13.44 13.12 0.69
C VAL A 23 14.86 13.66 0.51
N ALA A 24 15.79 12.80 0.08
CA ALA A 24 17.14 13.20 -0.31
C ALA A 24 17.14 13.86 -1.70
N THR A 25 18.26 14.47 -2.08
CA THR A 25 18.40 15.06 -3.42
C THR A 25 18.37 13.99 -4.51
N GLU A 26 17.91 14.39 -5.70
CA GLU A 26 17.89 13.54 -6.89
C GLU A 26 19.27 12.91 -7.19
N GLU A 27 20.36 13.68 -7.05
CA GLU A 27 21.72 13.17 -7.26
C GLU A 27 22.08 12.07 -6.24
N THR A 28 21.63 12.20 -4.99
CA THR A 28 21.85 11.18 -3.96
C THR A 28 21.13 9.89 -4.33
N HIS A 29 19.87 10.00 -4.77
CA HIS A 29 19.08 8.86 -5.22
C HIS A 29 19.68 8.19 -6.47
N ARG A 30 20.20 8.98 -7.42
CA ARG A 30 20.93 8.47 -8.60
C ARG A 30 22.19 7.69 -8.21
N LYS A 31 22.96 8.21 -7.25
CA LYS A 31 24.15 7.50 -6.73
C LYS A 31 23.76 6.25 -5.94
N LEU A 32 22.63 6.29 -5.20
CA LEU A 32 22.13 5.17 -4.43
C LEU A 32 21.70 4.00 -5.34
N SER A 33 20.90 4.28 -6.37
CA SER A 33 20.48 3.25 -7.34
C SER A 33 21.65 2.70 -8.16
N ALA A 34 22.67 3.52 -8.46
CA ALA A 34 23.88 3.06 -9.12
C ALA A 34 24.74 2.13 -8.23
N ARG A 35 24.80 2.41 -6.92
CA ARG A 35 25.58 1.62 -5.96
C ARG A 35 24.85 0.33 -5.55
N TYR A 36 23.54 0.42 -5.33
CA TYR A 36 22.68 -0.69 -4.92
C TYR A 36 21.48 -0.79 -5.87
N PRO A 37 21.63 -1.51 -7.00
CA PRO A 37 20.54 -1.68 -7.98
C PRO A 37 19.27 -2.32 -7.40
N GLU A 38 19.40 -3.09 -6.32
CA GLU A 38 18.29 -3.69 -5.58
C GLU A 38 17.34 -2.65 -4.97
N LEU A 39 17.84 -1.44 -4.67
CA LEU A 39 17.05 -0.34 -4.09
C LEU A 39 16.31 0.50 -5.14
N ARG A 40 16.34 0.13 -6.42
CA ARG A 40 15.82 0.97 -7.51
C ARG A 40 14.32 1.26 -7.40
N TYR A 41 13.52 0.36 -6.82
CA TYR A 41 12.08 0.58 -6.63
C TYR A 41 11.81 1.53 -5.47
N GLN A 42 12.56 1.42 -4.38
CA GLN A 42 12.54 2.38 -3.27
C GLN A 42 12.92 3.77 -3.76
N VAL A 43 13.94 3.86 -4.62
CA VAL A 43 14.32 5.11 -5.29
C VAL A 43 13.22 5.59 -6.23
N GLY A 44 12.58 4.71 -6.99
CA GLY A 44 11.45 5.06 -7.86
C GLY A 44 10.28 5.65 -7.09
N ARG A 45 9.94 5.05 -5.93
CA ARG A 45 8.92 5.59 -5.02
C ARG A 45 9.35 6.94 -4.42
N ALA A 46 10.62 7.11 -4.05
CA ALA A 46 11.14 8.42 -3.63
C ALA A 46 11.02 9.49 -4.73
N CYS A 47 11.22 9.10 -6.00
CA CYS A 47 11.02 10.00 -7.15
C CYS A 47 9.55 10.40 -7.28
N ALA A 48 8.61 9.47 -7.06
CA ALA A 48 7.17 9.77 -7.04
C ALA A 48 6.77 10.75 -5.93
N VAL A 49 7.47 10.73 -4.79
CA VAL A 49 7.26 11.67 -3.69
C VAL A 49 7.84 13.05 -3.99
N ALA A 50 9.06 13.13 -4.53
CA ALA A 50 9.78 14.40 -4.73
C ALA A 50 9.59 15.03 -6.13
N GLY A 51 8.94 14.33 -7.07
CA GLY A 51 8.76 14.80 -8.44
C GLY A 51 10.02 14.70 -9.31
N TYR A 52 10.92 13.76 -9.02
CA TYR A 52 12.15 13.55 -9.80
C TYR A 52 11.89 12.73 -11.07
N VAL A 53 11.20 13.36 -12.04
CA VAL A 53 10.73 12.69 -13.27
C VAL A 53 11.87 12.14 -14.12
N ASP A 54 12.97 12.89 -14.27
CA ASP A 54 14.10 12.47 -15.12
C ASP A 54 14.80 11.26 -14.53
N LEU A 55 15.10 11.28 -13.23
CA LEU A 55 15.63 10.10 -12.52
C LEU A 55 14.66 8.92 -12.61
N TYR A 56 13.35 9.12 -12.45
CA TYR A 56 12.38 8.04 -12.57
C TYR A 56 12.46 7.34 -13.94
N LYS A 57 12.58 8.11 -15.03
CA LYS A 57 12.76 7.58 -16.38
C LYS A 57 14.09 6.83 -16.54
N GLU A 58 15.17 7.29 -15.91
CA GLU A 58 16.48 6.63 -15.93
C GLU A 58 16.46 5.23 -15.27
N LEU A 59 15.59 5.01 -14.27
CA LEU A 59 15.54 3.76 -13.51
C LEU A 59 14.95 2.57 -14.30
N ASP A 60 14.21 2.85 -15.38
CA ASP A 60 13.58 1.84 -16.25
C ASP A 60 12.83 0.75 -15.46
N LEU A 61 11.93 1.20 -14.57
CA LEU A 61 11.13 0.32 -13.71
C LEU A 61 9.92 -0.23 -14.46
N LEU A 62 9.45 -1.41 -14.04
CA LEU A 62 8.12 -1.85 -14.44
C LEU A 62 7.06 -0.85 -13.92
N PRO A 63 5.95 -0.65 -14.65
CA PRO A 63 4.86 0.24 -14.24
C PRO A 63 4.20 -0.27 -12.94
N ASP A 64 4.71 0.18 -11.80
CA ASP A 64 4.29 -0.29 -10.47
C ASP A 64 3.13 0.53 -9.89
N VAL A 65 2.11 -0.16 -9.38
CA VAL A 65 0.89 0.47 -8.85
C VAL A 65 1.14 1.28 -7.58
N HIS A 66 2.10 0.89 -6.73
CA HIS A 66 2.41 1.61 -5.49
C HIS A 66 3.12 2.92 -5.80
N ILE A 67 4.05 2.92 -6.76
CA ILE A 67 4.68 4.16 -7.23
C ILE A 67 3.65 5.09 -7.88
N ALA A 68 2.67 4.55 -8.62
CA ALA A 68 1.60 5.37 -9.19
C ALA A 68 0.70 5.99 -8.13
N GLU A 69 0.28 5.23 -7.12
CA GLU A 69 -0.54 5.74 -6.02
C GLU A 69 0.23 6.80 -5.21
N GLU A 70 1.53 6.60 -4.97
CA GLU A 70 2.41 7.58 -4.33
C GLU A 70 2.55 8.86 -5.16
N ALA A 71 2.73 8.75 -6.48
CA ALA A 71 2.83 9.90 -7.38
C ALA A 71 1.53 10.71 -7.40
N ARG A 72 0.38 10.01 -7.37
CA ARG A 72 -0.94 10.64 -7.29
C ARG A 72 -1.11 11.43 -5.99
N ASP A 73 -0.72 10.85 -4.85
CA ASP A 73 -0.81 11.49 -3.53
C ASP A 73 0.03 12.79 -3.47
N ASN A 74 1.22 12.77 -4.07
CA ASN A 74 2.16 13.90 -4.07
C ASN A 74 1.94 14.89 -5.24
N GLY A 75 0.88 14.72 -6.04
CA GLY A 75 0.58 15.61 -7.17
C GLY A 75 1.56 15.52 -8.35
N CYS A 76 2.36 14.45 -8.42
CA CYS A 76 3.34 14.20 -9.48
C CYS A 76 2.68 13.56 -10.71
N ALA A 77 1.88 14.36 -11.42
CA ALA A 77 1.07 13.90 -12.56
C ALA A 77 1.90 13.23 -13.66
N GLU A 78 3.12 13.70 -13.95
CA GLU A 78 3.95 13.11 -15.01
C GLU A 78 4.34 11.66 -14.71
N ILE A 79 4.79 11.34 -13.50
CA ILE A 79 5.15 9.96 -13.11
C ILE A 79 3.89 9.08 -13.07
N TYR A 80 2.81 9.61 -12.52
CA TYR A 80 1.51 8.94 -12.52
C TYR A 80 1.04 8.59 -13.93
N ASP A 81 1.13 9.52 -14.88
CA ASP A 81 0.72 9.33 -16.28
C ASP A 81 1.67 8.36 -17.00
N ILE A 82 2.98 8.40 -16.74
CA ILE A 82 3.94 7.44 -17.31
C ILE A 82 3.54 6.01 -16.95
N ILE A 83 3.12 5.76 -15.71
CA ILE A 83 2.73 4.43 -15.23
C ILE A 83 1.32 4.07 -15.71
N THR A 84 0.35 4.97 -15.55
CA THR A 84 -1.06 4.64 -15.80
C THR A 84 -1.44 4.56 -17.27
N ASN A 85 -0.69 5.22 -18.16
CA ASN A 85 -0.88 5.08 -19.61
C ASN A 85 -0.31 3.76 -20.17
N GLN A 86 0.39 2.96 -19.36
CA GLN A 86 0.86 1.64 -19.77
C GLN A 86 -0.31 0.65 -19.80
N PRO A 87 -0.30 -0.30 -20.77
CA PRO A 87 -1.39 -1.27 -20.90
C PRO A 87 -1.46 -2.22 -19.70
N ASP A 88 -0.29 -2.56 -19.14
CA ASP A 88 -0.16 -3.46 -18.01
C ASP A 88 0.57 -2.74 -16.87
N LYS A 89 0.00 -2.86 -15.67
CA LYS A 89 0.58 -2.38 -14.41
C LYS A 89 0.83 -3.57 -13.49
N TYR A 90 1.75 -3.41 -12.56
CA TYR A 90 2.25 -4.50 -11.74
C TYR A 90 2.24 -4.15 -10.25
N ASP A 91 2.02 -5.19 -9.44
CA ASP A 91 2.19 -5.20 -7.98
C ASP A 91 3.59 -5.74 -7.68
N VAL A 92 4.61 -4.90 -7.88
CA VAL A 92 6.01 -5.26 -7.66
C VAL A 92 6.39 -5.00 -6.20
N MET A 93 6.08 -3.80 -5.71
CA MET A 93 6.19 -3.46 -4.29
C MET A 93 5.00 -4.02 -3.52
N ASN A 94 5.15 -4.38 -2.25
CA ASN A 94 4.05 -4.83 -1.40
C ASN A 94 4.15 -4.23 0.00
N ASP A 95 3.30 -3.23 0.30
CA ASP A 95 3.37 -2.48 1.55
C ASP A 95 2.91 -3.27 2.79
N TYR A 96 2.16 -4.36 2.60
CA TYR A 96 1.75 -5.25 3.70
C TYR A 96 2.92 -6.07 4.24
N THR A 97 3.81 -6.50 3.35
CA THR A 97 4.92 -7.42 3.67
C THR A 97 6.29 -6.75 3.60
N ARG A 98 6.36 -5.52 3.07
CA ARG A 98 7.60 -4.77 2.80
C ARG A 98 8.54 -5.52 1.87
N THR A 99 7.99 -6.09 0.81
CA THR A 99 8.75 -6.88 -0.17
C THR A 99 8.71 -6.29 -1.56
N ILE A 100 9.69 -6.66 -2.39
CA ILE A 100 9.79 -6.28 -3.80
C ILE A 100 9.96 -7.57 -4.60
N ASN A 101 9.02 -7.88 -5.50
CA ASN A 101 9.02 -9.12 -6.25
C ASN A 101 9.19 -8.88 -7.77
N LEU A 102 10.40 -9.16 -8.26
CA LEU A 102 10.77 -9.00 -9.67
C LEU A 102 10.72 -10.32 -10.46
N ASP A 103 10.71 -11.47 -9.80
CA ASP A 103 10.81 -12.76 -10.46
C ASP A 103 9.52 -13.14 -11.19
N ASN A 104 8.37 -12.81 -10.60
CA ASN A 104 7.06 -13.05 -11.20
C ASN A 104 6.07 -11.94 -10.79
N PRO A 105 6.26 -10.71 -11.31
CA PRO A 105 5.45 -9.57 -10.94
C PRO A 105 4.00 -9.81 -11.39
N ARG A 106 3.06 -9.67 -10.46
CA ARG A 106 1.65 -9.88 -10.74
C ARG A 106 1.07 -8.65 -11.41
N LYS A 107 0.23 -8.85 -12.43
CA LYS A 107 -0.55 -7.74 -12.98
C LYS A 107 -1.53 -7.24 -11.93
N ALA A 108 -1.64 -5.93 -11.82
CA ALA A 108 -2.48 -5.27 -10.85
C ALA A 108 -3.12 -4.00 -11.42
N CYS A 109 -4.04 -3.45 -10.65
CA CYS A 109 -4.67 -2.17 -10.89
C CYS A 109 -4.52 -1.30 -9.65
N LEU A 110 -4.73 0.01 -9.79
CA LEU A 110 -4.75 0.88 -8.62
C LEU A 110 -5.94 0.48 -7.74
N ASN A 111 -5.66 0.21 -6.47
CA ASN A 111 -6.60 -0.44 -5.56
C ASN A 111 -6.53 0.11 -4.14
N GLU A 112 -5.84 1.23 -3.88
CA GLU A 112 -5.67 1.82 -2.54
C GLU A 112 -5.09 0.79 -1.56
N ASP A 113 -4.07 0.07 -2.03
CA ASP A 113 -3.26 -0.90 -1.27
C ASP A 113 -1.86 -0.36 -0.95
N THR A 114 -1.66 0.95 -1.11
CA THR A 114 -0.38 1.63 -0.88
C THR A 114 -0.44 2.53 0.36
N ALA A 115 0.60 2.47 1.19
CA ALA A 115 0.85 3.39 2.27
C ALA A 115 1.47 4.70 1.76
N VAL A 116 0.67 5.56 1.15
CA VAL A 116 1.15 6.84 0.59
C VAL A 116 1.64 7.81 1.66
N ARG A 117 2.47 8.78 1.28
CA ARG A 117 3.08 9.79 2.17
C ARG A 117 2.08 10.46 3.10
N SER A 118 0.95 10.94 2.56
CA SER A 118 -0.08 11.59 3.40
C SER A 118 -0.58 10.70 4.53
N SER A 119 -0.59 9.37 4.32
CA SER A 119 -0.95 8.39 5.35
C SER A 119 0.09 8.26 6.46
N LEU A 120 1.36 8.58 6.20
CA LEU A 120 2.47 8.46 7.17
C LEU A 120 2.50 9.60 8.19
N GLU A 121 1.82 10.72 7.90
CA GLU A 121 1.68 11.86 8.81
C GLU A 121 0.77 11.56 10.01
N VAL A 122 0.00 10.47 9.95
CA VAL A 122 -0.80 9.97 11.07
C VAL A 122 0.12 9.26 12.06
N LYS A 123 0.37 9.90 13.20
CA LYS A 123 1.23 9.42 14.28
C LYS A 123 0.42 8.96 15.50
N GLN A 124 0.95 8.00 16.23
CA GLN A 124 0.36 7.54 17.49
C GLN A 124 1.34 7.71 18.65
N GLU A 125 0.84 8.19 19.78
CA GLU A 125 1.64 8.29 21.00
C GLU A 125 1.98 6.88 21.54
N HIS A 126 3.18 6.74 22.10
CA HIS A 126 3.59 5.51 22.78
C HIS A 126 2.71 5.23 24.02
N ASP A 127 1.77 4.29 23.90
CA ASP A 127 0.96 3.75 24.99
C ASP A 127 1.38 2.32 25.36
N ARG A 128 1.23 1.94 26.64
CA ARG A 128 1.52 0.59 27.15
C ARG A 128 0.64 -0.48 26.49
N ASP A 129 -0.57 -0.12 26.09
CA ASP A 129 -1.52 -0.99 25.40
C ASP A 129 -1.43 -0.80 23.87
N PHE A 130 -0.21 -0.87 23.34
CA PHE A 130 0.09 -0.71 21.91
C PHE A 130 -0.84 -1.58 21.04
N LYS A 131 -1.66 -0.93 20.21
CA LYS A 131 -2.52 -1.59 19.22
C LYS A 131 -2.28 -0.95 17.88
N SER A 132 -1.52 -1.62 17.01
CA SER A 132 -1.42 -1.20 15.62
C SER A 132 -2.81 -1.21 14.99
N THR A 133 -3.33 -0.04 14.65
CA THR A 133 -4.61 0.13 13.96
C THR A 133 -4.43 0.21 12.45
N HIS A 134 -3.19 0.43 11.98
CA HIS A 134 -2.85 0.52 10.58
C HIS A 134 -2.27 -0.78 10.05
N TYR A 135 -2.75 -1.17 8.88
CA TYR A 135 -2.35 -2.37 8.16
C TYR A 135 -1.00 -2.24 7.44
N PHE A 136 -0.43 -1.02 7.41
CA PHE A 136 0.88 -0.75 6.81
C PHE A 136 1.86 -0.17 7.85
N ASP A 137 3.09 -0.68 7.83
CA ASP A 137 4.23 -0.16 8.61
C ASP A 137 5.47 -0.04 7.72
N ILE A 138 5.35 0.74 6.65
CA ILE A 138 6.47 0.91 5.69
C ILE A 138 7.65 1.68 6.27
N THR A 139 7.43 2.42 7.36
CA THR A 139 8.46 3.17 8.11
C THR A 139 9.18 2.32 9.16
N GLU A 140 8.71 1.10 9.42
CA GLU A 140 9.34 0.12 10.32
C GLU A 140 9.43 0.58 11.80
N ASP A 141 8.71 1.64 12.13
CA ASP A 141 8.65 2.28 13.45
C ASP A 141 7.25 2.21 14.06
N MET A 142 6.31 1.56 13.36
CA MET A 142 4.90 1.45 13.70
C MET A 142 4.21 2.80 13.90
N ARG A 143 4.68 3.87 13.24
CA ARG A 143 4.17 5.25 13.36
C ARG A 143 4.20 5.80 14.80
N ILE A 144 5.10 5.29 15.63
CA ILE A 144 5.24 5.71 17.03
C ILE A 144 5.85 7.11 17.08
N ASP A 145 5.22 8.01 17.83
CA ASP A 145 5.70 9.36 18.10
C ASP A 145 5.43 9.74 19.57
N THR A 146 5.90 10.92 19.96
CA THR A 146 5.66 11.61 21.22
C THR A 146 4.25 12.19 21.35
N HIS A 147 3.48 12.23 20.27
CA HIS A 147 2.13 12.78 20.22
C HIS A 147 1.24 11.97 19.29
N THR A 148 -0.06 12.01 19.53
CA THR A 148 -1.04 11.43 18.61
C THR A 148 -1.50 12.51 17.63
N THR A 149 -1.34 12.25 16.34
CA THR A 149 -1.98 13.05 15.30
C THR A 149 -3.32 12.38 14.98
N PRO A 150 -4.47 13.08 15.14
CA PRO A 150 -5.73 12.50 14.70
C PRO A 150 -5.59 12.16 13.22
N ALA A 151 -6.05 10.97 12.83
CA ALA A 151 -6.14 10.63 11.42
C ALA A 151 -6.89 11.78 10.74
N GLN A 152 -6.21 12.53 9.88
CA GLN A 152 -6.93 13.44 9.01
C GLN A 152 -7.90 12.53 8.27
N GLU A 153 -9.19 12.88 8.31
CA GLU A 153 -10.09 12.50 7.24
C GLU A 153 -9.49 13.15 6.00
N SER A 154 -8.43 12.54 5.43
CA SER A 154 -7.96 12.85 4.11
C SER A 154 -9.24 12.91 3.29
N SER A 155 -9.35 13.97 2.49
CA SER A 155 -10.47 14.29 1.62
C SER A 155 -10.63 13.20 0.57
N SER A 156 -10.93 12.00 1.05
CA SER A 156 -11.16 10.79 0.31
C SER A 156 -12.37 11.11 -0.53
N GLY A 157 -12.24 10.88 -1.84
CA GLY A 157 -13.32 11.15 -2.77
C GLY A 157 -14.60 10.47 -2.28
N ASP A 158 -15.74 11.04 -2.64
CA ASP A 158 -17.03 10.42 -2.34
C ASP A 158 -17.05 9.00 -2.91
N ALA A 159 -17.00 8.00 -2.02
CA ALA A 159 -17.02 6.59 -2.38
C ALA A 159 -18.44 6.09 -2.70
N THR A 160 -19.47 6.90 -2.43
CA THR A 160 -20.88 6.52 -2.59
C THR A 160 -21.21 6.03 -4.01
N PRO A 161 -20.75 6.69 -5.10
CA PRO A 161 -20.99 6.22 -6.46
C PRO A 161 -20.40 4.84 -6.74
N LEU A 162 -19.32 4.48 -6.06
CA LEU A 162 -18.65 3.18 -6.15
C LEU A 162 -19.39 2.09 -5.37
N LEU A 163 -20.47 2.39 -4.65
CA LEU A 163 -21.30 1.36 -4.00
C LEU A 163 -22.31 0.71 -4.94
N TYR A 164 -22.79 1.47 -5.93
CA TYR A 164 -23.86 1.01 -6.84
C TYR A 164 -23.44 0.95 -8.31
N SER A 165 -22.23 1.39 -8.66
CA SER A 165 -21.67 1.30 -10.02
C SER A 165 -20.65 0.16 -10.12
N PRO A 166 -20.36 -0.37 -11.32
CA PRO A 166 -19.18 -1.23 -11.53
C PRO A 166 -17.92 -0.55 -11.02
N LEU A 167 -17.04 -1.28 -10.35
CA LEU A 167 -15.76 -0.71 -9.92
C LEU A 167 -14.92 -0.39 -11.16
N PRO A 168 -14.35 0.83 -11.27
CA PRO A 168 -13.39 1.13 -12.34
C PRO A 168 -12.19 0.18 -12.23
N VAL A 169 -11.45 -0.04 -13.32
CA VAL A 169 -10.24 -0.88 -13.26
C VAL A 169 -9.26 -0.27 -12.27
N ASP A 170 -8.92 1.01 -12.43
CA ASP A 170 -8.10 1.75 -11.48
C ASP A 170 -9.00 2.53 -10.51
N LEU A 171 -8.91 2.21 -9.22
CA LEU A 171 -9.70 2.85 -8.18
C LEU A 171 -9.24 4.31 -7.98
N PRO A 172 -10.17 5.27 -7.84
CA PRO A 172 -9.82 6.62 -7.41
C PRO A 172 -9.44 6.62 -5.92
N THR A 173 -8.86 7.72 -5.46
CA THR A 173 -8.50 7.89 -4.04
C THR A 173 -9.73 8.04 -3.17
N VAL A 174 -10.06 6.96 -2.46
CA VAL A 174 -11.27 6.81 -1.64
C VAL A 174 -10.98 5.97 -0.40
N ASN A 175 -11.78 6.12 0.64
CA ASN A 175 -11.73 5.20 1.77
C ASN A 175 -12.29 3.83 1.36
N LYS A 176 -11.37 2.91 1.02
CA LYS A 176 -11.69 1.55 0.58
C LYS A 176 -12.42 0.71 1.65
N ASP A 177 -12.30 1.05 2.93
CA ASP A 177 -12.92 0.30 4.02
C ASP A 177 -14.42 0.16 3.83
N LEU A 178 -15.09 1.25 3.44
CA LEU A 178 -16.53 1.24 3.18
C LEU A 178 -16.88 0.27 2.04
N LEU A 179 -16.08 0.23 0.96
CA LEU A 179 -16.30 -0.65 -0.17
C LEU A 179 -16.13 -2.13 0.23
N ILE A 180 -15.11 -2.43 1.05
CA ILE A 180 -14.88 -3.79 1.61
C ILE A 180 -16.07 -4.22 2.46
N LEU A 181 -16.48 -3.38 3.42
CA LEU A 181 -17.56 -3.68 4.35
C LEU A 181 -18.90 -3.88 3.62
N MET A 182 -19.19 -3.06 2.60
CA MET A 182 -20.41 -3.19 1.80
C MET A 182 -20.38 -4.43 0.90
N ALA A 183 -19.24 -4.75 0.28
CA ALA A 183 -19.10 -5.97 -0.51
C ALA A 183 -19.32 -7.23 0.37
N ALA A 184 -18.74 -7.24 1.58
CA ALA A 184 -18.97 -8.29 2.57
C ALA A 184 -20.44 -8.36 3.02
N TYR A 185 -21.07 -7.20 3.29
CA TYR A 185 -22.47 -7.11 3.73
C TYR A 185 -23.44 -7.82 2.77
N TYR A 186 -23.29 -7.54 1.47
CA TYR A 186 -24.16 -8.07 0.42
C TYR A 186 -23.72 -9.46 -0.07
N GLY A 187 -22.56 -9.94 0.37
CA GLY A 187 -21.97 -11.19 -0.11
C GLY A 187 -21.58 -11.11 -1.59
N ASP A 188 -21.11 -9.95 -2.05
CA ASP A 188 -20.62 -9.77 -3.41
C ASP A 188 -19.20 -10.33 -3.52
N ILE A 189 -19.08 -11.55 -4.05
CA ILE A 189 -17.80 -12.28 -4.14
C ILE A 189 -16.78 -11.50 -4.97
N ASP A 190 -17.17 -10.99 -6.14
CA ASP A 190 -16.24 -10.36 -7.09
C ASP A 190 -15.68 -9.05 -6.52
N ARG A 191 -16.54 -8.22 -5.92
CA ARG A 191 -16.09 -7.00 -5.25
C ARG A 191 -15.26 -7.30 -4.02
N TYR A 192 -15.71 -8.25 -3.21
CA TYR A 192 -15.03 -8.53 -1.94
C TYR A 192 -13.65 -9.15 -2.16
N VAL A 193 -13.51 -10.09 -3.10
CA VAL A 193 -12.20 -10.66 -3.49
C VAL A 193 -11.23 -9.59 -3.97
N ARG A 194 -11.71 -8.66 -4.79
CA ARG A 194 -10.88 -7.59 -5.33
C ARG A 194 -10.43 -6.58 -4.26
N LEU A 195 -11.31 -6.24 -3.32
CA LEU A 195 -11.11 -5.13 -2.39
C LEU A 195 -10.49 -5.55 -1.05
N ARG A 196 -10.71 -6.80 -0.61
CA ARG A 196 -10.29 -7.28 0.71
C ARG A 196 -8.78 -7.16 0.90
N ARG A 197 -8.38 -6.83 2.12
CA ARG A 197 -6.98 -6.80 2.55
C ARG A 197 -6.55 -8.17 3.10
N PRO A 198 -5.23 -8.42 3.24
CA PRO A 198 -4.74 -9.61 3.93
C PRO A 198 -5.25 -9.71 5.38
N ILE A 199 -5.30 -8.57 6.09
CA ILE A 199 -5.82 -8.47 7.46
C ILE A 199 -7.20 -7.81 7.43
N MET A 200 -8.18 -8.46 8.07
CA MET A 200 -9.54 -7.93 8.15
C MET A 200 -9.61 -6.60 8.91
N ILE A 201 -10.49 -5.71 8.45
CA ILE A 201 -10.85 -4.51 9.21
C ILE A 201 -11.56 -4.96 10.50
N LYS A 202 -11.36 -4.22 11.60
CA LYS A 202 -11.85 -4.60 12.95
C LYS A 202 -13.31 -5.05 13.01
N THR A 203 -14.20 -4.46 12.20
CA THR A 203 -15.63 -4.78 12.17
C THR A 203 -16.04 -5.63 10.98
N GLU A 204 -15.12 -5.94 10.06
CA GLU A 204 -15.40 -6.64 8.80
C GLU A 204 -16.07 -7.99 9.01
N TYR A 205 -15.64 -8.75 10.03
CA TYR A 205 -16.19 -10.05 10.35
C TYR A 205 -17.72 -10.03 10.57
N ILE A 206 -18.27 -8.93 11.11
CA ILE A 206 -19.71 -8.79 11.34
C ILE A 206 -20.46 -8.72 10.01
N PHE A 207 -19.91 -7.99 9.04
CA PHE A 207 -20.46 -7.83 7.70
C PHE A 207 -20.34 -9.13 6.90
N VAL A 208 -19.18 -9.79 7.00
CA VAL A 208 -18.94 -11.11 6.42
C VAL A 208 -19.94 -12.14 6.94
N ILE A 209 -20.15 -12.23 8.26
CA ILE A 209 -21.14 -13.13 8.86
C ILE A 209 -22.53 -12.87 8.28
N ARG A 210 -22.92 -11.60 8.18
CA ARG A 210 -24.20 -11.24 7.56
C ARG A 210 -24.26 -11.70 6.11
N GLY A 211 -23.23 -11.44 5.30
CA GLY A 211 -23.15 -11.87 3.91
C GLY A 211 -23.31 -13.39 3.76
N ILE A 212 -22.65 -14.17 4.63
CA ILE A 212 -22.78 -15.64 4.68
C ILE A 212 -24.23 -16.06 4.92
N PHE A 213 -24.92 -15.42 5.87
CA PHE A 213 -26.31 -15.77 6.19
C PHE A 213 -27.31 -15.36 5.10
N HIS A 214 -26.97 -14.42 4.22
CA HIS A 214 -27.89 -13.86 3.23
C HIS A 214 -27.53 -14.17 1.78
N ASN A 215 -26.36 -14.76 1.51
CA ASN A 215 -25.93 -15.17 0.18
C ASN A 215 -25.27 -16.57 0.23
N THR A 216 -25.97 -17.56 -0.33
CA THR A 216 -25.54 -18.97 -0.30
C THR A 216 -24.27 -19.22 -1.10
N MET A 217 -24.05 -18.49 -2.21
CA MET A 217 -22.83 -18.61 -3.00
C MET A 217 -21.64 -17.98 -2.27
N PHE A 218 -21.84 -16.84 -1.61
CA PHE A 218 -20.82 -16.23 -0.77
C PHE A 218 -20.44 -17.17 0.38
N ALA A 219 -21.42 -17.73 1.09
CA ALA A 219 -21.18 -18.73 2.13
C ALA A 219 -20.39 -19.94 1.61
N LYS A 220 -20.76 -20.46 0.43
CA LYS A 220 -20.07 -21.60 -0.18
C LYS A 220 -18.64 -21.24 -0.55
N TRP A 221 -18.41 -20.08 -1.16
CA TRP A 221 -17.06 -19.59 -1.46
C TRP A 221 -16.22 -19.39 -0.19
N TRP A 222 -16.83 -18.87 0.88
CA TRP A 222 -16.16 -18.69 2.17
C TRP A 222 -15.77 -20.01 2.84
N SER A 223 -16.55 -21.08 2.65
CA SER A 223 -16.20 -22.42 3.14
C SER A 223 -14.94 -23.03 2.50
N TYR A 224 -14.46 -22.46 1.39
CA TYR A 224 -13.23 -22.89 0.72
C TYR A 224 -12.00 -22.06 1.11
N GLN A 225 -12.17 -20.98 1.89
CA GLN A 225 -11.03 -20.17 2.28
C GLN A 225 -10.24 -20.88 3.37
N ASP A 226 -8.92 -20.81 3.23
CA ASP A 226 -8.01 -21.30 4.24
C ASP A 226 -7.89 -20.25 5.35
N LEU A 227 -8.72 -20.37 6.39
CA LEU A 227 -8.68 -19.49 7.57
C LEU A 227 -7.40 -19.69 8.41
N THR A 228 -6.54 -20.66 8.07
CA THR A 228 -5.28 -20.92 8.77
C THR A 228 -4.08 -20.26 8.11
N LYS A 229 -4.23 -19.78 6.87
CA LYS A 229 -3.27 -18.88 6.23
C LYS A 229 -3.60 -17.44 6.60
N ASP A 230 -3.36 -17.09 7.85
CA ASP A 230 -3.02 -15.71 8.18
C ASP A 230 -1.63 -15.48 7.53
N ASP A 231 -1.59 -14.82 6.36
CA ASP A 231 -0.36 -14.40 5.66
C ASP A 231 0.39 -13.27 6.43
N GLY A 232 0.50 -13.40 7.74
CA GLY A 232 1.06 -12.36 8.62
C GLY A 232 0.89 -12.61 10.11
N ARG A 233 0.63 -13.85 10.55
CA ARG A 233 0.72 -14.16 11.98
C ARG A 233 2.20 -14.26 12.37
N LEU A 234 2.63 -13.29 13.17
CA LEU A 234 3.73 -13.46 14.12
C LEU A 234 3.38 -14.64 15.04
N ASP A 235 3.72 -15.84 14.59
CA ASP A 235 3.97 -16.97 15.49
C ASP A 235 5.31 -16.72 16.17
N ASP A 236 5.24 -16.20 17.39
CA ASP A 236 6.27 -16.31 18.44
C ASP A 236 5.56 -15.87 19.75
N LYS A 237 5.56 -16.57 20.88
CA LYS A 237 6.12 -17.83 21.37
C LYS A 237 5.38 -18.14 22.69
N LYS A 238 5.28 -19.43 23.01
CA LYS A 238 5.08 -20.08 24.34
C LYS A 238 4.63 -19.26 25.55
#